data_AF-A0A563C5Q4-F1
#
_entry.id   AF-A0A563C5Q4-F1
#
_cell.length_a   1.000
_cell.length_b   1.000
_cell.length_c   1.000
_cell.angle_alpha   90.00
_cell.angle_beta   90.00
_cell.angle_gamma   90.00
#
_symmetry.space_group_name_H-M   'P 1'
#
loop_
_entity.id
_entity.type
_entity.pdbx_description
1 polymer ?
#
loop_
_entity_poly.entity_id
_entity_poly.type
_entity_poly.pdbx_seq_one_letter_code
_entity_poly.pdbx_strand_id
1 'polypeptide(L)'
;MYNEKLIQKIKQIYEQNVLKDVEDFHLYNYQKFEEENWSLKEEFKLQESPFLLLPEPAEEADYDMMNATNDGFTEPNNLAKEVYIEKMRISYNRFVELHNNQLL
;
A
#
# COMPACT_ATOMS: atom_id res chain seq x y z
N MET A 1 -3.25 8.16 18.68
CA MET A 1 -3.66 6.76 18.54
C MET A 1 -4.63 6.71 17.37
N TYR A 2 -4.28 5.99 16.29
CA TYR A 2 -5.14 5.92 15.10
C TYR A 2 -6.39 5.10 15.40
N ASN A 3 -7.46 5.36 14.65
CA ASN A 3 -8.72 4.65 14.76
C ASN A 3 -8.50 3.16 14.41
N GLU A 4 -8.88 2.24 15.31
CA GLU A 4 -8.70 0.80 15.10
C GLU A 4 -9.37 0.31 13.80
N LYS A 5 -10.54 0.86 13.46
CA LYS A 5 -11.23 0.55 12.20
C LYS A 5 -10.44 1.02 10.97
N LEU A 6 -9.75 2.15 11.06
CA LEU A 6 -8.88 2.64 9.99
C LEU A 6 -7.69 1.69 9.80
N ILE A 7 -7.03 1.29 10.90
CA ILE A 7 -5.91 0.34 10.87
C ILE A 7 -6.34 -0.97 10.22
N GLN A 8 -7.49 -1.53 10.61
CA GLN A 8 -7.99 -2.78 10.04
C GLN A 8 -8.31 -2.65 8.54
N LYS A 9 -8.87 -1.51 8.11
CA LYS A 9 -9.10 -1.25 6.69
C LYS A 9 -7.82 -1.16 5.88
N ILE A 10 -6.80 -0.47 6.40
CA ILE A 10 -5.48 -0.41 5.74
C ILE A 10 -4.92 -1.82 5.58
N LYS A 11 -4.97 -2.66 6.62
CA LYS A 11 -4.50 -4.06 6.54
C LYS A 11 -5.23 -4.86 5.45
N GLN A 12 -6.55 -4.73 5.38
CA GLN A 12 -7.38 -5.39 4.37
C GLN A 12 -7.01 -4.95 2.95
N ILE A 13 -6.78 -3.65 2.72
CA ILE A 13 -6.41 -3.11 1.41
C ILE A 13 -5.05 -3.69 0.96
N TYR A 14 -4.07 -3.79 1.86
CA TYR A 14 -2.78 -4.43 1.58
C TYR A 14 -2.94 -5.89 1.17
N GLU A 15 -3.66 -6.67 1.97
CA GLU A 15 -3.87 -8.10 1.73
C GLU A 15 -4.60 -8.35 0.40
N GLN A 16 -5.57 -7.51 0.06
CA GLN A 16 -6.37 -7.66 -1.15
C GLN A 16 -5.61 -7.27 -2.42
N ASN A 17 -4.80 -6.22 -2.37
CA ASN A 17 -4.23 -5.61 -3.56
C ASN A 17 -2.72 -5.81 -3.70
N VAL A 18 -1.95 -5.81 -2.61
CA VAL A 18 -0.47 -5.72 -2.69
C VAL A 18 0.23 -7.01 -2.27
N LEU A 19 -0.29 -7.74 -1.28
CA LEU A 19 0.32 -8.97 -0.77
C LEU A 19 0.02 -10.17 -1.69
N LYS A 20 0.41 -10.04 -2.96
CA LYS A 20 0.29 -11.03 -4.01
C LYS A 20 1.66 -11.55 -4.41
N ASP A 21 1.68 -12.66 -5.12
CA ASP A 21 2.87 -13.09 -5.84
C ASP A 21 3.02 -12.28 -7.14
N VAL A 22 4.23 -12.25 -7.68
CA VAL A 22 4.60 -11.37 -8.80
C VAL A 22 3.78 -11.69 -10.05
N GLU A 23 3.50 -12.97 -10.26
CA GLU A 23 2.71 -13.49 -11.37
C GLU A 23 1.24 -13.05 -11.31
N ASP A 24 0.71 -12.85 -10.11
CA ASP A 24 -0.69 -12.47 -9.86
C ASP A 24 -0.89 -10.96 -9.64
N PHE A 25 0.20 -10.22 -9.47
CA PHE A 25 0.18 -8.78 -9.27
C PHE A 25 0.19 -8.04 -10.61
N HIS A 26 -0.81 -7.19 -10.80
CA HIS A 26 -0.97 -6.38 -12.00
C HIS A 26 -1.05 -4.89 -11.69
N LEU A 27 -0.86 -4.05 -12.71
CA LEU A 27 -1.04 -2.61 -12.59
C LEU A 27 -2.41 -2.24 -11.99
N TYR A 28 -3.45 -2.98 -12.37
CA TYR A 28 -4.78 -2.79 -11.81
C TYR A 28 -4.81 -2.94 -10.27
N ASN A 29 -4.02 -3.85 -9.71
CA ASN A 29 -3.94 -4.01 -8.26
C ASN A 29 -3.27 -2.81 -7.58
N TYR A 30 -2.19 -2.29 -8.16
CA TYR A 30 -1.57 -1.05 -7.71
C TYR A 30 -2.58 0.12 -7.75
N GLN A 31 -3.26 0.31 -8.88
CA GLN A 31 -4.26 1.37 -9.03
C GLN A 31 -5.40 1.22 -8.02
N LYS A 32 -5.85 -0.01 -7.76
CA LYS A 32 -6.91 -0.29 -6.79
C LYS A 32 -6.44 -0.02 -5.35
N PHE A 33 -5.21 -0.37 -5.02
CA PHE A 33 -4.60 -0.04 -3.73
C PHE A 33 -4.60 1.48 -3.49
N GLU A 34 -4.15 2.27 -4.47
CA GLU A 34 -4.12 3.74 -4.39
C GLU A 34 -5.54 4.32 -4.22
N GLU A 35 -6.49 3.87 -5.05
CA GLU A 35 -7.89 4.30 -4.98
C GLU A 35 -8.51 4.00 -3.61
N GLU A 36 -8.36 2.77 -3.11
CA GLU A 36 -8.95 2.35 -1.84
C GLU A 36 -8.30 3.05 -0.66
N ASN A 37 -6.97 3.22 -0.65
CA ASN A 37 -6.30 4.00 0.39
C ASN A 37 -6.77 5.45 0.37
N TRP A 38 -6.87 6.08 -0.81
CA TRP A 38 -7.36 7.44 -0.91
C TRP A 38 -8.79 7.58 -0.39
N SER A 39 -9.64 6.59 -0.64
CA SER A 39 -11.05 6.57 -0.17
C SER A 39 -11.16 6.64 1.37
N LEU A 40 -10.17 6.12 2.09
CA LEU A 40 -10.13 6.19 3.56
C LEU A 40 -10.02 7.63 4.06
N LYS A 41 -9.43 8.54 3.27
CA LYS A 41 -9.33 9.95 3.62
C LYS A 41 -10.70 10.56 3.86
N GLU A 42 -11.64 10.29 2.95
CA GLU A 42 -13.01 10.79 3.02
C GLU A 42 -13.81 10.05 4.10
N GLU A 43 -13.71 8.71 4.15
CA GLU A 43 -14.44 7.90 5.13
C GLU A 43 -14.10 8.30 6.58
N PHE A 44 -12.83 8.59 6.85
CA PHE A 44 -12.33 8.92 8.20
C PHE A 44 -12.08 10.41 8.44
N LYS A 45 -12.39 11.28 7.47
CA LYS A 45 -12.18 12.74 7.53
C LYS A 45 -10.74 13.12 7.89
N LEU A 46 -9.78 12.44 7.28
CA LEU A 46 -8.35 12.65 7.53
C LEU A 46 -7.87 13.91 6.83
N GLN A 47 -6.96 14.66 7.48
CA GLN A 47 -6.41 15.89 6.89
C GLN A 47 -5.45 15.59 5.74
N GLU A 48 -4.69 14.50 5.86
CA GLU A 48 -3.67 14.09 4.91
C GLU A 48 -4.00 12.75 4.27
N SER A 49 -3.19 12.34 3.28
CA SER A 49 -3.34 11.04 2.65
C SER A 49 -3.13 9.91 3.68
N PRO A 50 -3.99 8.89 3.71
CA PRO A 50 -3.78 7.66 4.48
C PRO A 50 -2.47 6.96 4.12
N PHE A 51 -1.93 7.23 2.94
CA PHE A 51 -0.61 6.76 2.52
C PHE A 51 0.52 7.20 3.47
N LEU A 52 0.42 8.40 4.08
CA LEU A 52 1.41 8.87 5.07
C LEU A 52 1.41 8.06 6.37
N LEU A 53 0.40 7.21 6.57
CA LEU A 53 0.35 6.28 7.69
C LEU A 53 1.18 5.02 7.45
N LEU A 54 1.61 4.82 6.20
CA LEU A 54 2.35 3.64 5.78
C LEU A 54 3.83 3.86 6.10
N PRO A 55 4.46 2.96 6.88
CA PRO A 55 5.87 3.09 7.20
C PRO A 55 6.74 2.95 5.95
N GLU A 56 7.96 3.47 6.04
CA GLU A 56 9.01 3.16 5.07
C GLU A 56 9.11 1.63 4.86
N PRO A 57 9.34 1.14 3.63
CA PRO A 57 9.64 1.90 2.40
C PRO A 57 8.43 2.11 1.46
N ALA A 58 7.21 2.34 1.98
CA ALA A 58 6.03 2.48 1.12
C ALA A 58 6.13 3.65 0.12
N GLU A 59 6.61 4.81 0.55
CA GLU A 59 6.78 5.98 -0.33
C GLU A 59 7.77 5.70 -1.47
N GLU A 60 8.90 5.07 -1.15
CA GLU A 60 9.89 4.66 -2.15
C GLU A 60 9.30 3.64 -3.14
N ALA A 61 8.46 2.71 -2.66
CA ALA A 61 7.80 1.73 -3.51
C ALA A 61 6.84 2.39 -4.51
N ASP A 62 6.03 3.34 -4.04
CA ASP A 62 5.08 4.07 -4.89
C ASP A 62 5.81 4.87 -5.98
N TYR A 63 6.89 5.58 -5.61
CA TYR A 63 7.72 6.31 -6.56
C TYR A 63 8.31 5.41 -7.64
N ASP A 64 8.85 4.25 -7.27
CA ASP A 64 9.40 3.29 -8.22
C ASP A 64 8.33 2.73 -9.17
N MET A 65 7.13 2.44 -8.65
CA MET A 65 6.02 1.91 -9.45
C MET A 65 5.48 2.97 -10.43
N MET A 66 5.34 4.22 -10.00
CA MET A 66 4.96 5.32 -10.90
C MET A 66 5.96 5.47 -12.06
N ASN A 67 7.26 5.39 -11.78
CA ASN A 67 8.29 5.45 -12.81
C ASN A 67 8.28 4.21 -13.72
N ALA A 68 8.02 3.02 -13.17
CA ALA A 68 7.95 1.78 -13.94
C ALA A 68 6.75 1.73 -14.90
N THR A 69 5.67 2.43 -14.55
CA THR A 69 4.44 2.48 -15.36
C THR A 69 4.45 3.59 -16.39
N ASN A 70 5.42 4.51 -16.37
CA ASN A 70 5.71 5.62 -17.29
C ASN A 70 4.53 6.56 -17.62
N ASP A 71 3.44 6.04 -18.18
CA ASP A 71 2.18 6.73 -18.46
C ASP A 71 1.06 6.43 -17.43
N GLY A 72 1.31 5.54 -16.47
CA GLY A 72 0.33 5.11 -15.47
C GLY A 72 -0.69 4.09 -15.99
N PHE A 73 -0.55 3.64 -17.24
CA PHE A 73 -1.42 2.66 -17.91
C PHE A 73 -0.64 1.43 -18.41
N THR A 74 0.68 1.55 -18.55
CA THR A 74 1.54 0.48 -19.01
C THR A 74 1.86 -0.48 -17.88
N GLU A 75 1.59 -1.76 -18.11
CA GLU A 75 1.92 -2.83 -17.17
C GLU A 75 3.43 -2.84 -16.88
N PRO A 76 3.83 -2.79 -15.60
CA PRO A 76 5.25 -2.85 -15.23
C PRO A 76 5.83 -4.23 -15.53
N ASN A 77 7.14 -4.30 -15.80
CA ASN A 77 7.82 -5.58 -15.96
C ASN A 77 7.95 -6.33 -14.61
N ASN A 78 8.27 -7.63 -14.67
CA ASN A 78 8.34 -8.48 -13.47
C ASN A 78 9.34 -7.97 -12.42
N LEU A 79 10.49 -7.43 -12.84
CA LEU A 79 11.49 -6.90 -11.91
C LEU A 79 10.94 -5.70 -11.12
N ALA A 80 10.22 -4.78 -11.79
CA ALA A 80 9.60 -3.65 -11.11
C ALA A 80 8.49 -4.10 -10.15
N LYS A 81 7.70 -5.11 -10.52
CA LYS A 81 6.70 -5.72 -9.64
C LYS A 81 7.34 -6.37 -8.41
N GLU A 82 8.41 -7.13 -8.60
CA GLU A 82 9.18 -7.76 -7.51
C GLU A 82 9.65 -6.73 -6.49
N VAL A 83 10.30 -5.65 -6.95
CA VAL A 83 10.80 -4.58 -6.09
C VAL A 83 9.65 -3.90 -5.32
N TYR A 84 8.56 -3.57 -6.01
CA TYR A 84 7.39 -2.96 -5.37
C TYR A 84 6.78 -3.85 -4.29
N ILE A 85 6.49 -5.11 -4.62
CA ILE A 85 5.87 -6.06 -3.69
C ILE A 85 6.77 -6.29 -2.48
N GLU A 86 8.09 -6.42 -2.67
CA GLU A 86 9.03 -6.61 -1.57
C GLU A 86 9.03 -5.41 -0.62
N LYS A 87 9.15 -4.19 -1.16
CA LYS A 87 9.12 -2.95 -0.37
C LYS A 87 7.80 -2.79 0.38
N MET A 88 6.68 -3.06 -0.28
CA MET A 88 5.37 -2.97 0.34
C MET A 88 5.13 -4.05 1.40
N ARG A 89 5.67 -5.28 1.23
CA ARG A 89 5.66 -6.32 2.28
C ARG A 89 6.44 -5.87 3.52
N ILE A 90 7.61 -5.24 3.34
CA ILE A 90 8.40 -4.68 4.45
C ILE A 90 7.61 -3.59 5.17
N SER A 91 7.01 -2.65 4.42
CA SER A 91 6.18 -1.59 4.98
C SER A 91 4.98 -2.13 5.76
N TYR A 92 4.26 -3.10 5.20
CA TYR A 92 3.12 -3.76 5.85
C TYR A 92 3.52 -4.43 7.16
N ASN A 93 4.62 -5.18 7.18
CA ASN A 93 5.08 -5.84 8.40
C ASN A 93 5.39 -4.82 9.50
N ARG A 94 6.06 -3.70 9.16
CA ARG A 94 6.29 -2.60 10.09
C ARG A 94 4.98 -1.98 10.58
N PHE A 95 4.02 -1.77 9.69
CA PHE A 95 2.70 -1.23 10.03
C PHE A 95 1.97 -2.14 11.03
N VAL A 96 1.98 -3.44 10.77
CA VAL A 96 1.39 -4.46 11.64
C VAL A 96 2.10 -4.48 13.00
N GLU A 97 3.43 -4.46 13.05
CA GLU A 97 4.19 -4.42 14.31
C GLU A 97 3.89 -3.17 15.13
N LEU A 98 3.86 -2.00 14.50
CA LEU A 98 3.55 -0.72 15.16
C LEU A 98 2.16 -0.72 15.80
N HIS A 99 1.19 -1.37 15.17
CA HIS A 99 -0.21 -1.33 15.62
C HIS A 99 -0.68 -2.56 16.38
N ASN A 100 0.01 -3.70 16.30
CA ASN A 100 -0.24 -4.86 17.16
C ASN A 100 0.32 -4.62 18.57
N ASN A 101 1.46 -3.93 18.70
CA ASN A 101 2.04 -3.57 20.00
C ASN A 101 1.30 -2.45 20.75
N GLN A 102 0.28 -1.85 20.14
CA GLN A 102 -0.56 -0.80 20.74
C GLN A 102 -1.88 -1.34 21.31
N LEU A 103 -2.15 -2.65 21.16
CA LEU A 103 -3.36 -3.34 21.62
C LEU A 103 -3.13 -4.20 22.89
N LEU A 104 -1.95 -4.10 23.51
CA LEU A 104 -1.58 -4.70 24.81
C LEU A 104 -1.38 -3.59 25.85
#